data_AF-A0A959ZQL2-F1
#
_entry.id   AF-A0A959ZQL2-F1
#
_cell.length_a   1.000
_cell.length_b   1.000
_cell.length_c   1.000
_cell.angle_alpha   90.00
_cell.angle_beta   90.00
_cell.angle_gamma   90.00
#
_symmetry.space_group_name_H-M   'P 1'
#
loop_
_entity.id
_entity.type
_entity.pdbx_description
1 polymer ?
#
loop_
_entity_poly.entity_id
_entity_poly.type
_entity_poly.pdbx_seq_one_letter_code
_entity_poly.pdbx_strand_id
1 'polypeptide(L)' 'QTQKARPHPVVLAGTDFWQDLIDWVARRLAGEGRISPADMDLLTVCDEDDEIVANAIRGLPNLPYGLA' A
#
# COMPACT_ATOMS: atom_id res chain seq x y z
N GLN A 1 -15.95 -6.84 -8.28
CA GLN A 1 -15.62 -5.83 -7.25
C GLN A 1 -16.64 -4.68 -7.36
N THR A 2 -17.32 -4.33 -6.26
CA THR A 2 -18.30 -3.24 -6.20
C THR A 2 -17.60 -1.94 -5.78
N GLN A 3 -17.79 -0.86 -6.56
CA GLN A 3 -17.11 0.45 -6.48
C GLN A 3 -17.40 1.25 -5.18
N LYS A 4 -17.40 0.64 -3.99
CA LYS A 4 -17.78 1.29 -2.74
C LYS A 4 -16.63 1.96 -1.97
N ALA A 5 -15.38 1.69 -2.30
CA ALA A 5 -14.22 2.31 -1.65
C ALA A 5 -13.30 2.93 -2.71
N ARG A 6 -12.92 4.20 -2.51
CA ARG A 6 -11.80 4.79 -3.26
C ARG A 6 -10.55 3.97 -2.95
N PRO A 7 -9.62 3.79 -3.89
CA PRO A 7 -8.33 3.18 -3.59
C PRO A 7 -7.64 4.02 -2.51
N HIS A 8 -7.37 3.41 -1.36
CA HIS A 8 -6.60 4.01 -0.27
C HIS A 8 -5.23 3.33 -0.28
N PRO A 9 -4.12 4.09 -0.30
CA PRO A 9 -2.80 3.50 -0.21
C PRO A 9 -2.62 2.86 1.17
N VAL A 10 -1.98 1.69 1.18
CA VAL A 10 -1.63 0.93 2.37
C VAL A 10 -0.11 1.00 2.52
N VAL A 11 0.33 1.59 3.63
CA VAL A 11 1.74 1.69 3.98
C VAL A 11 2.08 0.59 4.98
N LEU A 12 3.09 -0.21 4.66
CA LEU A 12 3.58 -1.31 5.47
C LEU A 12 4.99 -0.95 5.97
N ALA A 13 5.17 -0.95 7.29
CA ALA A 13 6.45 -0.67 7.92
C ALA A 13 7.27 -1.96 8.09
N GLY A 14 8.55 -1.93 7.70
CA GLY A 14 9.49 -3.04 7.88
C GLY A 14 9.55 -3.99 6.69
N THR A 15 10.43 -3.69 5.75
CA THR A 15 10.65 -4.46 4.52
C THR A 15 10.95 -5.92 4.80
N ASP A 16 11.87 -6.20 5.74
CA ASP A 16 12.26 -7.57 6.09
C ASP A 16 11.08 -8.45 6.53
N PHE A 17 10.05 -7.85 7.14
CA PHE A 17 8.87 -8.57 7.58
C PHE A 17 7.86 -8.80 6.45
N TRP A 18 7.68 -7.83 5.57
CA TRP A 18 6.63 -7.84 4.54
C TRP A 18 7.07 -8.34 3.16
N GLN A 19 8.38 -8.36 2.88
CA GLN A 19 8.91 -8.70 1.56
C GLN A 19 8.43 -10.08 1.08
N ASP A 20 8.53 -11.11 1.93
CA ASP A 20 8.12 -12.47 1.57
C ASP A 20 6.62 -12.58 1.26
N LEU A 21 5.79 -11.82 1.98
CA LEU A 21 4.35 -11.79 1.73
C LEU A 21 4.05 -11.11 0.39
N ILE A 22 4.69 -9.98 0.10
CA ILE A 22 4.47 -9.22 -1.14
C ILE A 22 4.92 -10.03 -2.35
N ASP A 23 6.08 -10.68 -2.24
CA ASP A 23 6.58 -11.58 -3.25
C ASP A 23 5.59 -12.73 -3.52
N TRP A 24 5.00 -13.29 -2.46
CA TRP A 24 3.98 -14.33 -2.59
C TRP A 24 2.71 -13.80 -3.28
N VAL A 25 2.21 -12.63 -2.86
CA VAL A 25 1.03 -11.99 -3.45
C VAL A 25 1.25 -11.73 -4.95
N ALA A 26 2.40 -11.15 -5.32
CA ALA A 26 2.74 -10.86 -6.71
C ALA A 26 2.84 -12.14 -7.56
N ARG A 27 3.52 -13.17 -7.05
CA ARG A 27 3.74 -14.41 -7.83
C ARG A 27 2.47 -15.26 -7.95
N ARG A 28 1.68 -15.37 -6.87
CA ARG A 28 0.50 -16.24 -6.83
C ARG A 28 -0.77 -15.51 -7.22
N LEU A 29 -1.12 -14.43 -6.51
CA LEU A 29 -2.42 -13.79 -6.71
C LEU A 29 -2.46 -13.01 -8.02
N ALA A 30 -1.42 -12.22 -8.34
CA ALA A 30 -1.39 -11.51 -9.61
C ALA A 30 -1.10 -12.47 -10.78
N GLY A 31 -0.20 -13.44 -10.59
CA GLY A 31 0.11 -14.47 -11.59
C GLY A 31 -1.07 -15.38 -11.96
N GLU A 32 -1.97 -15.68 -11.00
CA GLU A 32 -3.18 -16.48 -11.24
C GLU A 32 -4.42 -15.61 -11.58
N GLY A 33 -4.23 -14.31 -11.80
CA GLY A 33 -5.30 -13.37 -12.19
C GLY A 33 -6.37 -13.14 -11.12
N ARG A 34 -6.04 -13.37 -9.85
CA ARG A 34 -6.96 -13.19 -8.70
C ARG A 34 -7.02 -11.75 -8.21
N ILE A 35 -5.98 -10.97 -8.50
CA ILE A 35 -5.92 -9.51 -8.30
C ILE A 35 -5.41 -8.85 -9.58
N SER A 36 -5.75 -7.57 -9.78
CA SER A 36 -5.16 -6.78 -10.85
C SER A 36 -3.70 -6.47 -10.50
N PRO A 37 -2.77 -6.43 -11.46
CA PRO A 37 -1.42 -5.90 -11.21
C PRO A 37 -1.45 -4.48 -10.62
N ALA A 38 -2.44 -3.68 -11.00
CA ALA A 38 -2.63 -2.32 -10.46
C ALA A 38 -3.04 -2.28 -8.98
N ASP A 39 -3.50 -3.40 -8.40
CA ASP A 39 -3.78 -3.47 -6.96
C ASP A 39 -2.47 -3.50 -6.16
N MET A 40 -1.35 -3.94 -6.77
CA MET A 40 -0.02 -3.88 -6.14
C MET A 40 0.48 -2.45 -5.96
N ASP A 41 0.06 -1.53 -6.85
CA ASP A 41 0.42 -0.11 -6.77
C ASP A 41 -0.20 0.59 -5.54
N LEU A 42 -1.14 -0.06 -4.85
CA LEU A 42 -1.74 0.41 -3.61
C LEU A 42 -0.90 0.06 -2.37
N LEU A 43 0.05 -0.87 -2.49
CA LEU A 43 0.91 -1.32 -1.41
C LEU A 43 2.23 -0.57 -1.49
N THR A 44 2.63 0.10 -0.41
CA THR A 44 3.93 0.72 -0.27
C THR A 44 4.61 0.17 0.97
N VAL A 45 5.86 -0.28 0.84
CA VAL A 45 6.68 -0.74 1.96
C VAL A 45 7.76 0.29 2.21
N CYS A 46 7.91 0.71 3.46
CA CYS A 46 8.89 1.70 3.86
C CYS A 46 9.54 1.28 5.18
N ASP A 47 10.82 1.60 5.34
CA ASP A 47 11.57 1.35 6.58
C ASP A 47 11.83 2.64 7.37
N GLU A 48 11.74 3.80 6.71
CA GLU A 48 11.99 5.10 7.31
C GLU A 48 10.68 5.73 7.80
N ASP A 49 10.67 6.21 9.05
CA ASP A 49 9.51 6.84 9.68
C ASP A 49 9.00 8.05 8.87
N ASP A 50 9.91 8.87 8.33
CA ASP A 50 9.59 10.03 7.49
C ASP A 50 8.90 9.62 6.18
N GLU A 51 9.32 8.50 5.59
CA GLU A 51 8.75 7.96 4.36
C GLU A 51 7.36 7.35 4.59
N ILE A 52 7.17 6.69 5.74
CA ILE A 52 5.87 6.17 6.18
C ILE A 52 4.87 7.33 6.32
N VAL A 53 5.28 8.41 6.99
CA VAL A 53 4.44 9.59 7.21
C VAL A 53 4.12 10.28 5.88
N ALA A 54 5.10 10.48 5.00
CA ALA A 54 4.89 11.09 3.69
C ALA A 54 3.89 10.31 2.82
N ASN A 55 4.02 8.98 2.76
CA ASN A 55 3.12 8.12 1.98
C ASN A 55 1.72 8.03 2.58
N ALA A 56 1.62 7.96 3.91
CA ALA A 56 0.33 7.96 4.60
C ALA A 56 -0.42 9.28 4.40
N ILE A 57 0.28 10.42 4.47
CA ILE A 57 -0.30 11.74 4.26
C ILE A 57 -0.83 11.90 2.84
N ARG A 58 -0.05 11.49 1.84
CA ARG A 58 -0.47 11.54 0.42
C ARG A 58 -1.76 10.76 0.16
N GLY A 59 -2.01 9.71 0.94
CA GLY A 59 -3.22 8.89 0.88
C GLY A 59 -4.47 9.49 1.53
N LEU A 60 -4.31 10.54 2.33
CA LEU A 60 -5.40 11.14 3.10
C LEU A 60 -5.76 12.50 2.50
N PRO A 61 -6.87 12.61 1.74
CA PRO A 61 -7.27 13.87 1.11
C PRO A 61 -7.73 14.95 2.12
N ASN A 62 -7.88 14.61 3.40
CA ASN A 62 -8.14 15.54 4.50
C ASN A 62 -7.37 15.07 5.74
N LEU A 63 -6.20 15.64 5.96
CA LEU A 63 -5.44 15.41 7.20
C LEU A 63 -6.16 16.11 8.35
N PRO A 64 -6.58 15.39 9.40
CA PRO A 64 -7.25 15.99 10.55
C PRO A 64 -6.29 16.76 11.48
N TYR A 65 -5.00 16.78 11.19
CA TYR A 65 -3.97 17.45 12.00
C TYR A 65 -3.05 18.20 11.04
N GLY A 66 -2.96 19.52 11.18
CA GLY A 66 -2.28 20.45 10.25
C GLY A 66 -0.77 20.26 10.12
N LEU A 67 -0.36 19.11 9.60
CA LEU A 67 0.97 18.83 9.09
C LEU A 67 0.95 19.23 7.62
N ALA A 68 1.46 20.42 7.34
CA ALA A 68 1.77 20.94 6.02
C ALA A 68 3.22 21.43 6.01
#